data_AF-A0A1F7RSY3-F1
#
_entry.id   AF-A0A1F7RSY3-F1
#
_cell.length_a   1.000
_cell.length_b   1.000
_cell.length_c   1.000
_cell.angle_alpha   90.00
_cell.angle_beta   90.00
_cell.angle_gamma   90.00
#
_symmetry.space_group_name_H-M   'P 1'
#
loop_
_entity.id
_entity.type
_entity.pdbx_description
1 polymer ?
#
loop_
_entity_poly.entity_id
_entity_poly.type
_entity_poly.pdbx_seq_one_letter_code
_entity_poly.pdbx_strand_id
1 'polypeptide(L)'
;MEKIKLCREILKKTESRKVQSAEIYMTISESTSIEIKDQKVDSFELAKDRGIGLRVMVNKACGFSFCNDFNNSSISNLIDKAISSSTNSTPDEFRGFPEAVKKYPQVNCFDENLSKISIEEKIEKTRLVERLGREFDRRIINVRKCSFDDTSYEVAILNSNGLEYTNKGTYCSSSITLIAQENNVMETGWEMDSSRWFKNLNFEMVGREAGKRAVEMLGATSVETKKVPVLFDPYVSMEFLSIFASSLSADNVQKGKSMLAGKKGENVAAEKITIIDDGLLPEGLASAPADGEGVPMQRTVLIEKGILKGFLY
;
A
#
# COMPACT_ATOMS: atom_id res chain seq x y z
N MET A 1 19.26 -14.11 5.38
CA MET A 1 19.86 -14.86 6.52
C MET A 1 20.40 -13.92 7.61
N GLU A 2 21.15 -12.87 7.28
CA GLU A 2 21.67 -11.93 8.28
C GLU A 2 20.58 -11.10 8.99
N LYS A 3 19.53 -10.68 8.27
CA LYS A 3 18.38 -9.92 8.81
C LYS A 3 17.60 -10.66 9.88
N ILE A 4 17.24 -11.92 9.60
CA ILE A 4 16.58 -12.81 10.57
C ILE A 4 17.48 -13.01 11.79
N LYS A 5 18.80 -13.17 11.59
CA LYS A 5 19.76 -13.32 12.70
C LYS A 5 19.72 -12.10 13.63
N LEU A 6 19.76 -10.88 13.07
CA LEU A 6 19.63 -9.65 13.85
C LEU A 6 18.29 -9.58 14.60
N CYS A 7 17.16 -9.89 13.94
CA CYS A 7 15.85 -9.92 14.60
C CYS A 7 15.82 -10.92 15.77
N ARG A 8 16.34 -12.14 15.58
CA ARG A 8 16.43 -13.14 16.66
C ARG A 8 17.30 -12.65 17.83
N GLU A 9 18.42 -11.98 17.54
CA GLU A 9 19.28 -11.42 18.59
C GLU A 9 18.56 -10.34 19.41
N ILE A 10 17.81 -9.45 18.76
CA ILE A 10 17.02 -8.41 19.44
C ILE A 10 15.89 -9.04 20.25
N LEU A 11 15.20 -10.06 19.71
CA LEU A 11 14.12 -10.74 20.40
C LEU A 11 14.62 -11.41 21.69
N LYS A 12 15.73 -12.15 21.59
CA LYS A 12 16.39 -12.75 22.76
C LYS A 12 16.83 -11.72 23.80
N LYS A 13 17.40 -10.59 23.36
CA LYS A 13 17.75 -9.48 24.27
C LYS A 13 16.51 -8.92 24.97
N THR A 14 15.40 -8.80 24.26
CA THR A 14 14.12 -8.31 24.82
C THR A 14 13.55 -9.28 25.85
N GLU A 15 13.53 -10.57 25.56
CA GLU A 15 13.04 -11.61 26.49
C GLU A 15 13.88 -11.67 27.78
N SER A 16 15.19 -11.43 27.68
CA SER A 16 16.07 -11.35 28.86
C SER A 16 15.73 -10.22 29.84
N ARG A 17 14.91 -9.24 29.42
CA ARG A 17 14.44 -8.11 30.24
C ARG A 17 13.13 -8.39 31.00
N LYS A 18 12.73 -9.67 31.12
CA LYS A 18 11.47 -10.11 31.79
C LYS A 18 10.19 -9.58 31.12
N VAL A 19 10.24 -9.37 29.80
CA VAL A 19 9.07 -9.10 28.97
C VAL A 19 8.31 -10.41 28.75
N GLN A 20 6.97 -10.39 28.78
CA GLN A 20 6.17 -11.62 28.65
C GLN A 20 6.13 -12.13 27.21
N SER A 21 6.01 -11.22 26.25
CA SER A 21 6.10 -11.52 24.83
C SER A 21 6.51 -10.28 24.05
N ALA A 22 7.14 -10.48 22.89
CA ALA A 22 7.55 -9.41 22.01
C ALA A 22 7.38 -9.79 20.53
N GLU A 23 7.29 -8.79 19.68
CA GLU A 23 7.32 -8.91 18.22
C GLU A 23 8.24 -7.85 17.62
N ILE A 24 9.00 -8.26 16.62
CA ILE A 24 9.87 -7.43 15.82
C ILE A 24 9.33 -7.39 14.40
N TYR A 25 9.22 -6.18 13.86
CA TYR A 25 8.93 -5.93 12.46
C TYR A 25 10.12 -5.17 11.84
N MET A 26 10.85 -5.81 10.93
CA MET A 26 11.95 -5.19 10.19
C MET A 26 11.51 -4.91 8.76
N THR A 27 11.84 -3.73 8.26
CA THR A 27 11.70 -3.36 6.85
C THR A 27 13.02 -2.84 6.31
N ILE A 28 13.31 -3.17 5.06
CA ILE A 28 14.39 -2.59 4.26
C ILE A 28 13.84 -2.34 2.87
N SER A 29 14.05 -1.15 2.33
CA SER A 29 13.62 -0.81 0.97
C SER A 29 14.69 -0.01 0.23
N GLU A 30 14.67 -0.14 -1.09
CA GLU A 30 15.43 0.68 -2.02
C GLU A 30 14.45 1.23 -3.05
N SER A 31 14.43 2.54 -3.26
CA SER A 31 13.51 3.20 -4.19
C SER A 31 14.19 4.18 -5.12
N THR A 32 13.62 4.29 -6.32
CA THR A 32 13.95 5.32 -7.32
C THR A 32 12.73 6.19 -7.52
N SER A 33 12.91 7.52 -7.49
CA SER A 33 11.89 8.48 -7.92
C SER A 33 12.46 9.41 -8.99
N ILE A 34 11.76 9.54 -10.11
CA ILE A 34 12.16 10.35 -11.26
C ILE A 34 11.01 11.29 -11.58
N GLU A 35 11.29 12.60 -11.66
CA GLU A 35 10.37 13.60 -12.18
C GLU A 35 10.92 14.19 -13.47
N ILE A 36 10.08 14.20 -14.52
CA ILE A 36 10.41 14.80 -15.80
C ILE A 36 9.57 16.07 -16.01
N LYS A 37 10.24 17.13 -16.47
CA LYS A 37 9.61 18.37 -16.89
C LYS A 37 10.30 18.93 -18.13
N ASP A 38 9.51 19.25 -19.14
CA ASP A 38 9.97 19.78 -20.42
C ASP A 38 11.05 18.88 -21.06
N GLN A 39 10.82 17.56 -21.02
CA GLN A 39 11.70 16.47 -21.48
C GLN A 39 13.06 16.39 -20.75
N LYS A 40 13.23 17.12 -19.65
CA LYS A 40 14.43 17.12 -18.81
C LYS A 40 14.12 16.49 -17.45
N VAL A 41 15.16 15.96 -16.80
CA VAL A 41 15.06 15.50 -15.42
C VAL A 41 14.95 16.73 -14.53
N ASP A 42 13.82 16.84 -13.82
CA ASP A 42 13.54 17.93 -12.88
C ASP A 42 13.94 17.53 -11.45
N SER A 43 13.61 16.30 -11.07
CA SER A 43 14.02 15.69 -9.79
C SER A 43 14.45 14.23 -10.00
N PHE A 44 15.42 13.80 -9.21
CA PHE A 44 15.91 12.43 -9.17
C PHE A 44 16.31 12.07 -7.75
N GLU A 45 15.72 11.00 -7.20
CA GLU A 45 16.01 10.52 -5.86
C GLU A 45 16.27 9.01 -5.87
N LEU A 46 17.33 8.62 -5.16
CA LEU A 46 17.59 7.24 -4.77
C LEU A 46 17.58 7.19 -3.25
N ALA A 47 16.67 6.40 -2.68
CA ALA A 47 16.57 6.22 -1.25
C ALA A 47 16.81 4.76 -0.86
N LYS A 48 17.44 4.59 0.30
CA LYS A 48 17.60 3.29 0.95
C LYS A 48 17.16 3.43 2.40
N ASP A 49 16.02 2.87 2.70
CA ASP A 49 15.43 2.92 4.02
C ASP A 49 15.57 1.58 4.72
N ARG A 50 15.71 1.65 6.04
CA ARG A 50 15.64 0.49 6.91
C ARG A 50 15.12 0.88 8.27
N GLY A 51 14.38 -0.03 8.90
CA GLY A 51 13.84 0.19 10.22
C GLY A 51 13.50 -1.11 10.92
N ILE A 52 13.51 -1.04 12.25
CA ILE A 52 13.00 -2.07 13.13
C ILE A 52 11.97 -1.42 14.04
N GLY A 53 10.75 -1.95 14.05
CA GLY A 53 9.75 -1.74 15.09
C GLY A 53 9.79 -2.90 16.09
N LEU A 54 9.62 -2.59 17.37
CA LEU A 54 9.54 -3.55 18.46
C LEU A 54 8.26 -3.29 19.25
N ARG A 55 7.36 -4.27 19.25
CA ARG A 55 6.19 -4.35 20.15
C ARG A 55 6.54 -5.26 21.32
N VAL A 56 6.18 -4.86 22.55
CA VAL A 56 6.35 -5.67 23.76
C VAL A 56 5.07 -5.72 24.56
N MET A 57 4.82 -6.84 25.23
CA MET A 57 3.74 -6.99 26.20
C MET A 57 4.32 -7.15 27.61
N VAL A 58 3.95 -6.23 28.49
CA VAL A 58 4.33 -6.25 29.91
C VAL A 58 3.07 -6.07 30.74
N ASN A 59 2.72 -7.08 31.53
CA ASN A 59 1.48 -7.13 32.32
C ASN A 59 0.22 -6.84 31.49
N LYS A 60 0.13 -7.44 30.29
CA LYS A 60 -0.93 -7.18 29.28
C LYS A 60 -0.98 -5.75 28.73
N ALA A 61 -0.05 -4.86 29.10
CA ALA A 61 0.09 -3.54 28.51
C ALA A 61 1.07 -3.58 27.33
N CYS A 62 0.69 -2.94 26.21
CA CYS A 62 1.51 -2.92 25.00
C CYS A 62 2.45 -1.71 25.03
N GLY A 63 3.72 -1.93 24.74
CA GLY A 63 4.70 -0.89 24.49
C GLY A 63 5.26 -0.99 23.07
N PHE A 64 5.59 0.14 22.47
CA PHE A 64 6.16 0.18 21.12
C PHE A 64 7.34 1.15 21.06
N SER A 65 8.34 0.79 20.26
CA SER A 65 9.45 1.67 19.91
C SER A 65 9.99 1.26 18.54
N PHE A 66 10.71 2.16 17.88
CA PHE A 66 11.35 1.89 16.59
C PHE A 66 12.73 2.55 16.49
N CYS A 67 13.57 2.03 15.59
CA CYS A 67 14.85 2.65 15.23
C CYS A 67 15.26 2.31 13.79
N ASN A 68 16.14 3.13 13.20
CA ASN A 68 16.77 2.93 11.89
C ASN A 68 18.29 2.66 11.98
N ASP A 69 18.85 2.78 13.19
CA ASP A 69 20.23 2.45 13.53
C ASP A 69 20.28 1.13 14.30
N PHE A 70 21.11 0.20 13.83
CA PHE A 70 21.21 -1.18 14.32
C PHE A 70 22.46 -1.41 15.18
N ASN A 71 23.14 -0.35 15.62
CA ASN A 71 24.21 -0.50 16.61
C ASN A 71 23.67 -0.93 17.99
N ASN A 72 24.55 -1.50 18.82
CA ASN A 72 24.14 -2.09 20.10
C ASN A 72 23.47 -1.08 21.06
N SER A 73 23.92 0.17 21.09
CA SER A 73 23.33 1.22 21.93
C SER A 73 21.90 1.57 21.47
N SER A 74 21.68 1.73 20.17
CA SER A 74 20.36 1.98 19.60
C SER A 74 19.41 0.82 19.83
N ILE A 75 19.88 -0.44 19.71
CA ILE A 75 19.08 -1.62 20.04
C ILE A 75 18.73 -1.68 21.53
N SER A 76 19.66 -1.37 22.44
CA SER A 76 19.31 -1.31 23.87
C SER A 76 18.25 -0.24 24.13
N ASN A 77 18.42 0.95 23.54
CA ASN A 77 17.47 2.06 23.67
C ASN A 77 16.10 1.72 23.08
N LEU A 78 16.06 1.00 21.95
CA LEU A 78 14.83 0.48 21.34
C LEU A 78 14.04 -0.35 22.36
N ILE A 79 14.71 -1.32 23.00
CA ILE A 79 14.11 -2.22 23.99
C ILE A 79 13.65 -1.44 25.23
N ASP A 80 14.52 -0.59 25.78
CA ASP A 80 14.22 0.17 27.00
C ASP A 80 13.03 1.13 26.78
N LYS A 81 12.95 1.77 25.61
CA LYS A 81 11.81 2.62 25.23
C LYS A 81 10.53 1.83 25.01
N ALA A 82 10.58 0.67 24.37
CA ALA A 82 9.39 -0.17 24.19
C ALA A 82 8.83 -0.61 25.56
N ILE A 83 9.69 -1.07 26.46
CA ILE A 83 9.29 -1.44 27.83
C ILE A 83 8.76 -0.23 28.59
N SER A 84 9.45 0.91 28.55
CA SER A 84 8.99 2.14 29.22
C SER A 84 7.63 2.60 28.69
N SER A 85 7.42 2.54 27.38
CA SER A 85 6.14 2.87 26.73
C SER A 85 4.99 2.00 27.26
N SER A 86 5.23 0.72 27.53
CA SER A 86 4.19 -0.18 28.07
C SER A 86 3.63 0.27 29.42
N THR A 87 4.42 1.00 30.24
CA THR A 87 3.98 1.46 31.56
C THR A 87 2.89 2.54 31.51
N ASN A 88 2.73 3.21 30.35
CA ASN A 88 1.71 4.24 30.13
C ASN A 88 0.49 3.70 29.35
N SER A 89 0.49 2.42 29.00
CA SER A 89 -0.58 1.77 28.24
C SER A 89 -1.55 1.06 29.18
N THR A 90 -2.85 1.10 28.83
CA THR A 90 -3.86 0.31 29.53
C THR A 90 -3.66 -1.19 29.24
N PRO A 91 -3.64 -2.05 30.27
CA PRO A 91 -3.66 -3.50 30.09
C PRO A 91 -4.89 -3.97 29.31
N ASP A 92 -4.71 -4.93 28.42
CA ASP A 92 -5.78 -5.51 27.59
C ASP A 92 -5.55 -7.01 27.42
N GLU A 93 -6.53 -7.81 27.84
CA GLU A 93 -6.43 -9.27 27.83
C GLU A 93 -6.58 -9.92 26.45
N PHE A 94 -7.10 -9.17 25.47
CA PHE A 94 -7.23 -9.65 24.09
C PHE A 94 -5.99 -9.39 23.25
N ARG A 95 -5.00 -8.67 23.79
CA ARG A 95 -3.73 -8.43 23.11
C ARG A 95 -2.81 -9.63 23.20
N GLY A 96 -2.26 -10.01 22.06
CA GLY A 96 -1.29 -11.09 21.92
C GLY A 96 -0.57 -10.99 20.58
N PHE A 97 0.26 -12.00 20.30
CA PHE A 97 0.91 -12.15 19.01
C PHE A 97 0.45 -13.45 18.34
N PRO A 98 0.44 -13.53 17.01
CA PRO A 98 0.06 -14.77 16.33
C PRO A 98 1.02 -15.93 16.62
N GLU A 99 0.49 -17.15 16.58
CA GLU A 99 1.30 -18.38 16.68
C GLU A 99 2.06 -18.66 15.38
N ALA A 100 3.15 -19.43 15.50
CA ALA A 100 3.88 -19.90 14.32
C ALA A 100 3.00 -20.76 13.40
N VAL A 101 3.08 -20.50 12.10
CA VAL A 101 2.37 -21.30 11.09
C VAL A 101 3.32 -22.30 10.42
N LYS A 102 2.78 -23.47 10.04
CA LYS A 102 3.58 -24.53 9.39
C LYS A 102 4.09 -24.12 8.01
N LYS A 103 3.28 -23.37 7.25
CA LYS A 103 3.59 -22.99 5.87
C LYS A 103 2.78 -21.77 5.46
N TYR A 104 3.47 -20.79 4.85
CA TYR A 104 2.83 -19.65 4.20
C TYR A 104 2.38 -19.98 2.77
N PRO A 105 1.27 -19.39 2.30
CA PRO A 105 0.86 -19.48 0.91
C PRO A 105 1.95 -18.91 0.00
N GLN A 106 1.95 -19.33 -1.27
CA GLN A 106 2.92 -18.87 -2.25
C GLN A 106 2.23 -17.88 -3.19
N VAL A 107 2.75 -16.66 -3.22
CA VAL A 107 2.38 -15.64 -4.19
C VAL A 107 3.67 -14.92 -4.61
N ASN A 108 3.88 -14.78 -5.92
CA ASN A 108 5.06 -14.08 -6.41
C ASN A 108 4.77 -12.58 -6.42
N CYS A 109 5.54 -11.83 -5.63
CA CYS A 109 5.40 -10.37 -5.51
C CYS A 109 6.67 -9.61 -5.92
N PHE A 110 7.67 -10.30 -6.48
CA PHE A 110 9.00 -9.74 -6.69
C PHE A 110 9.45 -9.90 -8.15
N ASP A 111 9.72 -8.78 -8.81
CA ASP A 111 10.33 -8.73 -10.13
C ASP A 111 11.87 -8.75 -10.01
N GLU A 112 12.48 -9.89 -10.34
CA GLU A 112 13.95 -10.06 -10.33
C GLU A 112 14.68 -9.20 -11.36
N ASN A 113 13.95 -8.58 -12.30
CA ASN A 113 14.54 -7.74 -13.34
C ASN A 113 14.44 -6.25 -13.04
N LEU A 114 13.62 -5.82 -12.06
CA LEU A 114 13.43 -4.40 -11.76
C LEU A 114 14.76 -3.69 -11.41
N SER A 115 15.63 -4.35 -10.65
CA SER A 115 16.96 -3.82 -10.30
C SER A 115 17.96 -3.81 -11.46
N LYS A 116 17.66 -4.51 -12.56
CA LYS A 116 18.49 -4.57 -13.77
C LYS A 116 18.10 -3.52 -14.80
N ILE A 117 16.94 -2.90 -14.67
CA ILE A 117 16.50 -1.80 -15.54
C ILE A 117 17.37 -0.59 -15.24
N SER A 118 18.02 -0.05 -16.27
CA SER A 118 18.90 1.11 -16.11
C SER A 118 18.11 2.37 -15.76
N ILE A 119 18.77 3.32 -15.09
CA ILE A 119 18.17 4.62 -14.80
C ILE A 119 17.82 5.35 -16.10
N GLU A 120 18.66 5.21 -17.12
CA GLU A 120 18.43 5.80 -18.45
C GLU A 120 17.14 5.25 -19.08
N GLU A 121 16.87 3.95 -18.98
CA GLU A 121 15.64 3.36 -19.51
C GLU A 121 14.41 3.92 -18.77
N LYS A 122 14.47 4.03 -17.44
CA LYS A 122 13.38 4.61 -16.62
C LYS A 122 13.12 6.07 -16.99
N ILE A 123 14.18 6.85 -17.19
CA ILE A 123 14.10 8.26 -17.66
C ILE A 123 13.46 8.32 -19.04
N GLU A 124 13.90 7.50 -20.00
CA GLU A 124 13.36 7.51 -21.36
C GLU A 124 11.88 7.09 -21.39
N LYS A 125 11.48 6.11 -20.60
CA LYS A 125 10.07 5.74 -20.44
C LYS A 125 9.24 6.88 -19.86
N THR A 126 9.75 7.60 -18.86
CA THR A 126 9.04 8.75 -18.27
C THR A 126 8.96 9.93 -19.25
N ARG A 127 10.02 10.19 -20.03
CA ARG A 127 10.01 11.17 -21.13
C ARG A 127 8.97 10.84 -22.20
N LEU A 128 8.81 9.55 -22.51
CA LEU A 128 7.77 9.08 -23.43
C LEU A 128 6.37 9.44 -22.92
N VAL A 129 6.08 9.22 -21.63
CA VAL A 129 4.80 9.62 -21.00
C VAL A 129 4.54 11.11 -21.18
N GLU A 130 5.50 11.96 -20.80
CA GLU A 130 5.34 13.41 -20.90
C GLU A 130 5.14 13.87 -22.35
N ARG A 131 5.89 13.29 -23.29
CA ARG A 131 5.79 13.61 -24.71
C ARG A 131 4.43 13.26 -25.27
N LEU A 132 3.97 12.04 -25.06
CA LEU A 132 2.66 11.58 -25.55
C LEU A 132 1.51 12.37 -24.92
N GLY A 133 1.64 12.77 -23.67
CA GLY A 133 0.69 13.65 -23.01
C GLY A 133 0.62 15.03 -23.66
N ARG A 134 1.78 15.69 -23.88
CA ARG A 134 1.83 17.01 -24.52
C ARG A 134 1.40 17.01 -25.99
N GLU A 135 1.78 15.97 -26.74
CA GLU A 135 1.47 15.84 -28.16
C GLU A 135 0.01 15.43 -28.43
N PHE A 136 -0.76 15.08 -27.38
CA PHE A 136 -2.14 14.65 -27.54
C PHE A 136 -3.04 15.73 -28.17
N ASP A 137 -2.94 16.98 -27.72
CA ASP A 137 -3.70 18.13 -28.25
C ASP A 137 -2.95 19.44 -28.01
N ARG A 138 -2.99 20.35 -28.99
CA ARG A 138 -2.36 21.69 -28.91
C ARG A 138 -2.81 22.55 -27.73
N ARG A 139 -3.98 22.24 -27.14
CA ARG A 139 -4.54 22.93 -25.98
C ARG A 139 -3.88 22.52 -24.68
N ILE A 140 -3.07 21.47 -24.67
CA ILE A 140 -2.27 21.07 -23.52
C ILE A 140 -1.09 22.04 -23.41
N ILE A 141 -1.18 22.95 -22.46
CA ILE A 141 -0.23 24.07 -22.31
C ILE A 141 0.87 23.80 -21.29
N ASN A 142 0.64 22.86 -20.36
CA ASN A 142 1.58 22.62 -19.27
C ASN A 142 1.50 21.18 -18.74
N VAL A 143 2.62 20.69 -18.20
CA VAL A 143 2.70 19.47 -17.40
C VAL A 143 2.85 19.90 -15.95
N ARG A 144 1.88 19.51 -15.12
CA ARG A 144 1.92 19.81 -13.68
C ARG A 144 2.91 18.91 -12.95
N LYS A 145 2.91 17.61 -13.28
CA LYS A 145 3.82 16.59 -12.76
C LYS A 145 3.86 15.40 -13.72
N CYS A 146 5.04 14.84 -13.97
CA CYS A 146 5.21 13.57 -14.68
C CYS A 146 6.27 12.75 -13.96
N SER A 147 5.90 11.61 -13.39
CA SER A 147 6.80 10.81 -12.57
C SER A 147 6.84 9.33 -12.94
N PHE A 148 7.96 8.73 -12.58
CA PHE A 148 8.12 7.30 -12.43
C PHE A 148 8.72 7.01 -11.06
N ASP A 149 8.17 6.00 -10.40
CA ASP A 149 8.56 5.59 -9.06
C ASP A 149 8.71 4.08 -9.04
N ASP A 150 9.78 3.56 -8.44
CA ASP A 150 9.91 2.14 -8.13
C ASP A 150 10.44 1.90 -6.73
N THR A 151 10.10 0.73 -6.20
CA THR A 151 10.64 0.25 -4.93
C THR A 151 10.83 -1.26 -4.97
N SER A 152 11.89 -1.70 -4.31
CA SER A 152 12.03 -3.08 -3.84
C SER A 152 12.10 -3.06 -2.33
N TYR A 153 11.44 -4.03 -1.70
CA TYR A 153 11.39 -4.11 -0.24
C TYR A 153 11.56 -5.53 0.26
N GLU A 154 12.02 -5.64 1.49
CA GLU A 154 12.06 -6.85 2.27
C GLU A 154 11.48 -6.60 3.66
N VAL A 155 10.70 -7.55 4.14
CA VAL A 155 10.08 -7.55 5.47
C VAL A 155 10.53 -8.78 6.24
N ALA A 156 10.77 -8.63 7.54
CA ALA A 156 10.88 -9.75 8.47
C ALA A 156 10.00 -9.51 9.70
N ILE A 157 9.23 -10.53 10.11
CA ILE A 157 8.39 -10.51 11.30
C ILE A 157 8.80 -11.67 12.19
N LEU A 158 9.16 -11.39 13.44
CA LEU A 158 9.49 -12.42 14.43
C LEU A 158 8.76 -12.13 15.73
N ASN A 159 8.24 -13.15 16.40
CA ASN A 159 7.63 -12.97 17.73
C ASN A 159 8.00 -14.08 18.72
N SER A 160 7.71 -13.84 20.00
CA SER A 160 7.98 -14.79 21.09
C SER A 160 7.17 -16.08 21.04
N ASN A 161 6.12 -16.14 20.21
CA ASN A 161 5.35 -17.38 19.97
C ASN A 161 6.01 -18.27 18.89
N GLY A 162 7.23 -17.91 18.46
CA GLY A 162 8.01 -18.68 17.50
C GLY A 162 7.66 -18.40 16.03
N LEU A 163 6.82 -17.39 15.75
CA LEU A 163 6.60 -16.94 14.38
C LEU A 163 7.90 -16.36 13.85
N GLU A 164 8.32 -16.85 12.69
CA GLU A 164 9.41 -16.28 11.91
C GLU A 164 8.98 -16.22 10.44
N TYR A 165 8.82 -15.01 9.93
CA TYR A 165 8.35 -14.73 8.59
C TYR A 165 9.28 -13.77 7.88
N THR A 166 9.49 -13.98 6.58
CA THR A 166 10.13 -13.00 5.71
C THR A 166 9.44 -12.95 4.36
N ASN A 167 9.40 -11.76 3.78
CA ASN A 167 8.91 -11.55 2.43
C ASN A 167 9.76 -10.53 1.68
N LYS A 168 9.67 -10.56 0.36
CA LYS A 168 10.19 -9.52 -0.51
C LYS A 168 9.16 -9.16 -1.56
N GLY A 169 9.19 -7.93 -2.03
CA GLY A 169 8.33 -7.50 -3.11
C GLY A 169 8.88 -6.32 -3.88
N THR A 170 8.27 -6.07 -5.02
CA THR A 170 8.53 -4.91 -5.87
C THR A 170 7.24 -4.18 -6.16
N TYR A 171 7.38 -2.90 -6.45
CA TYR A 171 6.33 -2.02 -6.91
C TYR A 171 6.95 -1.00 -7.86
N CYS A 172 6.25 -0.65 -8.93
CA CYS A 172 6.60 0.43 -9.82
C CYS A 172 5.33 1.10 -10.35
N SER A 173 5.42 2.39 -10.63
CA SER A 173 4.32 3.17 -11.17
C SER A 173 4.82 4.29 -12.06
N SER A 174 3.96 4.73 -12.97
CA SER A 174 4.15 5.98 -13.72
C SER A 174 2.86 6.78 -13.70
N SER A 175 2.99 8.10 -13.57
CA SER A 175 1.84 8.99 -13.52
C SER A 175 2.13 10.30 -14.23
N ILE A 176 1.09 10.94 -14.74
CA ILE A 176 1.18 12.28 -15.29
C ILE A 176 -0.07 13.09 -14.98
N THR A 177 0.11 14.39 -14.76
CA THR A 177 -0.96 15.38 -14.63
C THR A 177 -0.69 16.53 -15.59
N LEU A 178 -1.66 16.81 -16.45
CA LEU A 178 -1.59 17.79 -17.54
C LEU A 178 -2.61 18.91 -17.31
N ILE A 179 -2.30 20.08 -17.87
CA ILE A 179 -3.20 21.24 -17.88
C ILE A 179 -3.53 21.56 -19.33
N ALA A 180 -4.82 21.52 -19.67
CA ALA A 180 -5.35 21.99 -20.93
C ALA A 180 -5.97 23.38 -20.75
N GLN A 181 -5.91 24.23 -21.78
CA GLN A 181 -6.52 25.55 -21.76
C GLN A 181 -7.27 25.86 -23.06
N GLU A 182 -8.49 26.39 -22.92
CA GLU A 182 -9.27 26.94 -24.02
C GLU A 182 -10.12 28.12 -23.51
N ASN A 183 -10.17 29.23 -24.26
CA ASN A 183 -10.97 30.42 -23.90
C ASN A 183 -10.75 30.95 -22.47
N ASN A 184 -9.50 30.95 -22.01
CA ASN A 184 -9.10 31.32 -20.63
C ASN A 184 -9.61 30.39 -19.50
N VAL A 185 -10.21 29.25 -19.84
CA VAL A 185 -10.54 28.18 -18.89
C VAL A 185 -9.40 27.17 -18.91
N MET A 186 -8.94 26.76 -17.72
CA MET A 186 -7.93 25.73 -17.55
C MET A 186 -8.53 24.52 -16.87
N GLU A 187 -8.26 23.34 -17.41
CA GLU A 187 -8.73 22.07 -16.89
C GLU A 187 -7.56 21.10 -16.70
N THR A 188 -7.73 20.15 -15.79
CA THR A 188 -6.69 19.18 -15.45
C THR A 188 -7.13 17.77 -15.83
N GLY A 189 -6.21 17.01 -16.42
CA GLY A 189 -6.37 15.58 -16.66
C GLY A 189 -5.18 14.82 -16.08
N TRP A 190 -5.44 13.64 -15.56
CA TRP A 190 -4.40 12.78 -15.01
C TRP A 190 -4.67 11.33 -15.35
N GLU A 191 -3.59 10.56 -15.37
CA GLU A 191 -3.62 9.11 -15.46
C GLU A 191 -2.41 8.52 -14.73
N MET A 192 -2.55 7.28 -14.29
CA MET A 192 -1.45 6.49 -13.77
C MET A 192 -1.54 5.03 -14.21
N ASP A 193 -0.41 4.34 -14.15
CA ASP A 193 -0.38 2.88 -14.14
C ASP A 193 0.59 2.39 -13.07
N SER A 194 0.30 1.22 -12.50
CA SER A 194 1.08 0.62 -11.41
C SER A 194 1.12 -0.90 -11.51
N SER A 195 2.25 -1.47 -11.15
CA SER A 195 2.51 -2.90 -11.28
C SER A 195 3.63 -3.34 -10.35
N ARG A 196 3.71 -4.64 -10.04
CA ARG A 196 4.91 -5.21 -9.40
C ARG A 196 6.03 -5.52 -10.41
N TRP A 197 5.69 -5.64 -11.70
CA TRP A 197 6.63 -5.89 -12.80
C TRP A 197 6.72 -4.70 -13.73
N PHE A 198 7.95 -4.23 -13.98
CA PHE A 198 8.20 -3.06 -14.82
C PHE A 198 7.63 -3.22 -16.24
N LYS A 199 7.77 -4.41 -16.81
CA LYS A 199 7.30 -4.75 -18.16
C LYS A 199 5.77 -4.64 -18.35
N ASN A 200 5.01 -4.66 -17.26
CA ASN A 200 3.55 -4.60 -17.32
C ASN A 200 3.03 -3.15 -17.30
N LEU A 201 3.88 -2.15 -17.02
CA LEU A 201 3.48 -0.75 -17.07
C LEU A 201 3.24 -0.29 -18.51
N ASN A 202 2.08 0.33 -18.73
CA ASN A 202 1.69 0.91 -20.01
C ASN A 202 1.94 2.42 -20.05
N PHE A 203 3.21 2.80 -20.22
CA PHE A 203 3.64 4.20 -20.31
C PHE A 203 2.92 4.99 -21.42
N GLU A 204 2.60 4.35 -22.55
CA GLU A 204 1.91 5.04 -23.64
C GLU A 204 0.47 5.43 -23.27
N MET A 205 -0.24 4.51 -22.61
CA MET A 205 -1.60 4.76 -22.11
C MET A 205 -1.60 5.92 -21.11
N VAL A 206 -0.67 5.92 -20.15
CA VAL A 206 -0.58 6.97 -19.12
C VAL A 206 -0.48 8.37 -19.76
N GLY A 207 0.39 8.55 -20.75
CA GLY A 207 0.52 9.84 -21.44
C GLY A 207 -0.75 10.21 -22.20
N ARG A 208 -1.26 9.30 -23.03
CA ARG A 208 -2.40 9.58 -23.93
C ARG A 208 -3.70 9.82 -23.20
N GLU A 209 -4.04 8.99 -22.21
CA GLU A 209 -5.32 9.09 -21.51
C GLU A 209 -5.36 10.33 -20.60
N ALA A 210 -4.24 10.71 -19.98
CA ALA A 210 -4.18 11.99 -19.25
C ALA A 210 -4.42 13.19 -20.16
N GLY A 211 -3.85 13.19 -21.38
CA GLY A 211 -4.06 14.24 -22.37
C GLY A 211 -5.52 14.31 -22.81
N LYS A 212 -6.11 13.16 -23.11
CA LYS A 212 -7.54 13.02 -23.43
C LYS A 212 -8.42 13.57 -22.33
N ARG A 213 -8.23 13.12 -21.08
CA ARG A 213 -9.02 13.57 -19.93
C ARG A 213 -8.92 15.08 -19.70
N ALA A 214 -7.74 15.66 -19.85
CA ALA A 214 -7.56 17.11 -19.67
C ALA A 214 -8.36 17.90 -20.71
N VAL A 215 -8.39 17.41 -21.95
CA VAL A 215 -9.07 18.05 -23.07
C VAL A 215 -10.59 17.85 -23.01
N GLU A 216 -11.06 16.65 -22.64
CA GLU A 216 -12.51 16.34 -22.55
C GLU A 216 -13.22 17.18 -21.47
N MET A 217 -12.49 17.67 -20.48
CA MET A 217 -13.01 18.57 -19.45
C MET A 217 -13.24 20.00 -19.95
N LEU A 218 -12.58 20.42 -21.04
CA LEU A 218 -12.74 21.77 -21.58
C LEU A 218 -14.17 21.98 -22.07
N GLY A 219 -14.78 23.10 -21.66
CA GLY A 219 -16.17 23.42 -22.01
C GLY A 219 -17.21 22.66 -21.20
N ALA A 220 -16.82 22.01 -20.08
CA ALA A 220 -17.77 21.47 -19.12
C ALA A 220 -18.74 22.57 -18.65
N THR A 221 -20.03 22.22 -18.56
CA THR A 221 -21.11 23.12 -18.14
C THR A 221 -21.96 22.47 -17.07
N SER A 222 -22.67 23.30 -16.30
CA SER A 222 -23.64 22.81 -15.35
C SER A 222 -24.85 22.21 -16.05
N VAL A 223 -25.47 21.24 -15.40
CA VAL A 223 -26.74 20.65 -15.82
C VAL A 223 -27.83 21.03 -14.82
N GLU A 224 -29.07 21.13 -15.29
CA GLU A 224 -30.22 21.34 -14.41
C GLU A 224 -30.43 20.16 -13.45
N THR A 225 -30.95 20.45 -12.26
CA THR A 225 -31.25 19.43 -11.24
C THR A 225 -32.34 18.48 -11.73
N LYS A 226 -32.01 17.19 -11.86
CA LYS A 226 -32.92 16.14 -12.30
C LYS A 226 -32.50 14.76 -11.76
N LYS A 227 -33.46 13.84 -11.71
CA LYS A 227 -33.19 12.42 -11.42
C LYS A 227 -32.89 11.70 -12.73
N VAL A 228 -31.68 11.20 -12.90
CA VAL A 228 -31.23 10.46 -14.10
C VAL A 228 -30.32 9.31 -13.68
N PRO A 229 -30.18 8.26 -14.52
CA PRO A 229 -29.12 7.28 -14.35
C PRO A 229 -27.74 7.97 -14.38
N VAL A 230 -26.83 7.51 -13.54
CA VAL A 230 -25.44 7.97 -13.49
C VAL A 230 -24.53 6.78 -13.81
N LEU A 231 -23.60 6.99 -14.73
CA LEU A 231 -22.52 6.05 -15.00
C LEU A 231 -21.25 6.61 -14.33
N PHE A 232 -20.65 5.82 -13.44
CA PHE A 232 -19.41 6.19 -12.78
C PHE A 232 -18.21 5.64 -13.56
N ASP A 233 -17.20 6.48 -13.75
CA ASP A 233 -15.88 6.06 -14.22
C ASP A 233 -15.29 5.00 -13.25
N PRO A 234 -14.43 4.07 -13.71
CA PRO A 234 -13.79 3.10 -12.83
C PRO A 234 -13.09 3.69 -11.60
N TYR A 235 -12.39 4.83 -11.72
CA TYR A 235 -11.73 5.47 -10.58
C TYR A 235 -12.73 5.93 -9.52
N VAL A 236 -13.83 6.55 -9.94
CA VAL A 236 -14.92 6.96 -9.03
C VAL A 236 -15.63 5.75 -8.45
N SER A 237 -15.82 4.69 -9.24
CA SER A 237 -16.44 3.44 -8.78
C SER A 237 -15.63 2.79 -7.65
N MET A 238 -14.30 2.86 -7.71
CA MET A 238 -13.42 2.34 -6.66
C MET A 238 -13.54 3.12 -5.35
N GLU A 239 -13.88 4.42 -5.37
CA GLU A 239 -14.09 5.19 -4.14
C GLU A 239 -15.26 4.62 -3.31
N PHE A 240 -16.29 4.08 -3.95
CA PHE A 240 -17.39 3.42 -3.23
C PHE A 240 -16.92 2.15 -2.50
N LEU A 241 -15.90 1.44 -3.00
CA LEU A 241 -15.33 0.30 -2.28
C LEU A 241 -14.66 0.73 -0.98
N SER A 242 -14.15 1.96 -0.86
CA SER A 242 -13.57 2.47 0.39
C SER A 242 -14.61 2.56 1.53
N ILE A 243 -15.86 2.90 1.18
CA ILE A 243 -16.99 2.94 2.13
C ILE A 243 -17.26 1.53 2.68
N PHE A 244 -17.25 0.54 1.78
CA PHE A 244 -17.38 -0.86 2.17
C PHE A 244 -16.18 -1.34 2.99
N ALA A 245 -14.95 -1.06 2.57
CA ALA A 245 -13.73 -1.49 3.25
C ALA A 245 -13.72 -1.07 4.74
N SER A 246 -14.05 0.19 5.02
CA SER A 246 -14.17 0.69 6.39
C SER A 246 -15.26 -0.06 7.19
N SER A 247 -16.42 -0.29 6.57
CA SER A 247 -17.53 -1.00 7.21
C SER A 247 -17.28 -2.51 7.37
N LEU A 248 -16.39 -3.09 6.57
CA LEU A 248 -16.04 -4.50 6.57
C LEU A 248 -14.90 -4.83 7.55
N SER A 249 -14.25 -3.83 8.14
CA SER A 249 -13.24 -4.01 9.18
C SER A 249 -13.86 -4.43 10.52
N ALA A 250 -13.36 -5.52 11.10
CA ALA A 250 -13.79 -6.00 12.42
C ALA A 250 -13.48 -4.99 13.52
N ASP A 251 -12.38 -4.23 13.44
CA ASP A 251 -12.06 -3.16 14.38
C ASP A 251 -13.18 -2.10 14.44
N ASN A 252 -13.67 -1.67 13.27
CA ASN A 252 -14.78 -0.74 13.19
C ASN A 252 -16.10 -1.35 13.66
N VAL A 253 -16.33 -2.66 13.43
CA VAL A 253 -17.51 -3.35 13.97
C VAL A 253 -17.48 -3.38 15.49
N GLN A 254 -16.36 -3.77 16.09
CA GLN A 254 -16.19 -3.86 17.55
C GLN A 254 -16.31 -2.48 18.21
N LYS A 255 -15.81 -1.43 17.57
CA LYS A 255 -15.94 -0.04 18.04
C LYS A 255 -17.31 0.59 17.76
N GLY A 256 -18.26 -0.13 17.17
CA GLY A 256 -19.59 0.39 16.83
C GLY A 256 -19.60 1.46 15.75
N LYS A 257 -18.54 1.53 14.92
CA LYS A 257 -18.37 2.50 13.83
C LYS A 257 -18.80 1.97 12.46
N SER A 258 -18.95 0.66 12.32
CA SER A 258 -19.36 0.04 11.06
C SER A 258 -20.87 0.20 10.79
N MET A 259 -21.21 0.61 9.56
CA MET A 259 -22.61 0.64 9.07
C MET A 259 -23.19 -0.76 8.80
N LEU A 260 -22.33 -1.78 8.81
CA LEU A 260 -22.65 -3.18 8.54
C LEU A 260 -22.66 -4.04 9.82
N ALA A 261 -22.38 -3.44 10.98
CA ALA A 261 -22.46 -4.12 12.27
C ALA A 261 -23.85 -4.76 12.47
N GLY A 262 -23.87 -6.04 12.85
CA GLY A 262 -25.11 -6.80 13.06
C GLY A 262 -25.82 -7.29 11.80
N LYS A 263 -25.36 -6.93 10.58
CA LYS A 263 -26.06 -7.25 9.32
C LYS A 263 -25.58 -8.52 8.62
N LYS A 264 -24.87 -9.41 9.32
CA LYS A 264 -24.33 -10.63 8.72
C LYS A 264 -25.50 -11.54 8.27
N GLY A 265 -25.49 -11.93 6.99
CA GLY A 265 -26.56 -12.68 6.35
C GLY A 265 -27.66 -11.81 5.73
N GLU A 266 -27.64 -10.49 5.91
CA GLU A 266 -28.60 -9.57 5.30
C GLU A 266 -28.15 -9.11 3.91
N ASN A 267 -29.13 -8.62 3.14
CA ASN A 267 -28.89 -8.00 1.85
C ASN A 267 -28.45 -6.53 2.04
N VAL A 268 -27.20 -6.24 1.65
CA VAL A 268 -26.53 -4.94 1.87
C VAL A 268 -26.09 -4.26 0.58
N ALA A 269 -26.21 -4.94 -0.57
CA ALA A 269 -25.85 -4.42 -1.88
C ALA A 269 -26.70 -5.07 -2.99
N ALA A 270 -26.62 -4.59 -4.23
CA ALA A 270 -27.37 -5.22 -5.33
C ALA A 270 -26.94 -6.68 -5.55
N GLU A 271 -27.85 -7.53 -6.03
CA GLU A 271 -27.59 -8.97 -6.29
C GLU A 271 -26.39 -9.21 -7.23
N LYS A 272 -26.10 -8.24 -8.12
CA LYS A 272 -24.97 -8.31 -9.05
C LYS A 272 -23.61 -8.03 -8.39
N ILE A 273 -23.58 -7.61 -7.12
CA ILE A 273 -22.36 -7.19 -6.43
C ILE A 273 -21.85 -8.33 -5.54
N THR A 274 -20.61 -8.73 -5.79
CA THR A 274 -19.82 -9.62 -4.95
C THR A 274 -18.50 -8.93 -4.64
N ILE A 275 -18.16 -8.81 -3.36
CA ILE A 275 -16.91 -8.21 -2.89
C ILE A 275 -16.08 -9.31 -2.22
N ILE A 276 -14.86 -9.47 -2.72
CA ILE A 276 -13.89 -10.46 -2.25
C ILE A 276 -12.62 -9.70 -1.87
N ASP A 277 -12.10 -10.00 -0.71
CA ASP A 277 -10.73 -9.66 -0.34
C ASP A 277 -9.84 -10.87 -0.70
N ASP A 278 -8.85 -10.68 -1.56
CA ASP A 278 -7.96 -11.75 -2.00
C ASP A 278 -6.50 -11.32 -1.84
N GLY A 279 -5.95 -11.60 -0.66
CA GLY A 279 -4.55 -11.30 -0.36
C GLY A 279 -3.54 -12.15 -1.15
N LEU A 280 -4.02 -13.09 -1.97
CA LEU A 280 -3.20 -13.98 -2.80
C LEU A 280 -3.46 -13.80 -4.31
N LEU A 281 -4.13 -12.70 -4.69
CA LEU A 281 -4.43 -12.40 -6.08
C LEU A 281 -3.13 -12.40 -6.92
N PRO A 282 -3.04 -13.21 -7.99
CA PRO A 282 -1.88 -13.17 -8.88
C PRO A 282 -1.66 -11.76 -9.41
N GLU A 283 -0.41 -11.31 -9.35
CA GLU A 283 0.02 -9.97 -9.75
C GLU A 283 -0.61 -8.79 -8.96
N GLY A 284 -1.39 -9.07 -7.92
CA GLY A 284 -2.04 -8.04 -7.12
C GLY A 284 -1.03 -7.14 -6.38
N LEU A 285 -1.25 -5.83 -6.45
CA LEU A 285 -0.38 -4.81 -5.84
C LEU A 285 -0.30 -4.94 -4.32
N ALA A 286 -1.37 -5.39 -3.67
CA ALA A 286 -1.46 -5.62 -2.23
C ALA A 286 -1.23 -7.08 -1.81
N SER A 287 -1.03 -8.00 -2.77
CA SER A 287 -0.87 -9.42 -2.46
C SER A 287 0.39 -9.69 -1.66
N ALA A 288 0.32 -10.56 -0.68
CA ALA A 288 1.44 -10.99 0.15
C ALA A 288 1.19 -12.38 0.73
N PRO A 289 2.22 -13.15 1.08
CA PRO A 289 2.02 -14.43 1.76
C PRO A 289 1.43 -14.29 3.18
N ALA A 290 1.63 -13.15 3.83
CA ALA A 290 1.16 -12.86 5.18
C ALA A 290 0.82 -11.37 5.34
N ASP A 291 0.01 -11.06 6.36
CA ASP A 291 -0.32 -9.70 6.76
C ASP A 291 0.77 -9.04 7.63
N GLY A 292 0.45 -7.87 8.19
CA GLY A 292 1.36 -7.07 9.03
C GLY A 292 1.74 -7.71 10.37
N GLU A 293 1.07 -8.78 10.79
CA GLU A 293 1.37 -9.53 12.02
C GLU A 293 1.94 -10.92 11.71
N GLY A 294 2.11 -11.25 10.43
CA GLY A 294 2.61 -12.54 9.98
C GLY A 294 1.53 -13.62 9.92
N VAL A 295 0.24 -13.26 9.93
CA VAL A 295 -0.87 -14.21 9.70
C VAL A 295 -0.99 -14.50 8.20
N PRO A 296 -1.12 -15.77 7.78
CA PRO A 296 -1.27 -16.12 6.36
C PRO A 296 -2.44 -15.39 5.69
N MET A 297 -2.17 -14.72 4.57
CA MET A 297 -3.20 -14.13 3.72
C MET A 297 -4.07 -15.22 3.08
N GLN A 298 -5.32 -14.87 2.79
CA GLN A 298 -6.29 -15.78 2.19
C GLN A 298 -7.29 -15.03 1.33
N ARG A 299 -8.13 -15.80 0.63
CA ARG A 299 -9.29 -15.29 -0.09
C ARG A 299 -10.53 -15.33 0.80
N THR A 300 -11.08 -14.16 1.10
CA THR A 300 -12.25 -13.96 1.96
C THR A 300 -13.41 -13.36 1.15
N VAL A 301 -14.52 -14.09 1.05
CA VAL A 301 -15.75 -13.53 0.46
C VAL A 301 -16.44 -12.68 1.52
N LEU A 302 -16.55 -11.37 1.29
CA LEU A 302 -17.12 -10.41 2.23
C LEU A 302 -18.59 -10.15 1.91
N ILE A 303 -18.91 -9.95 0.63
CA ILE A 303 -20.29 -9.83 0.13
C ILE A 303 -20.44 -10.79 -1.05
N GLU A 304 -21.48 -11.60 -1.05
CA GLU A 304 -21.79 -12.52 -2.15
C GLU A 304 -23.20 -12.25 -2.64
N LYS A 305 -23.32 -11.82 -3.91
CA LYS A 305 -24.62 -11.50 -4.53
C LYS A 305 -25.48 -10.58 -3.67
N GLY A 306 -24.88 -9.51 -3.15
CA GLY A 306 -25.52 -8.54 -2.25
C GLY A 306 -25.58 -8.94 -0.78
N ILE A 307 -25.33 -10.21 -0.42
CA ILE A 307 -25.44 -10.71 0.95
C ILE A 307 -24.13 -10.59 1.72
N LEU A 308 -24.15 -9.95 2.89
CA LEU A 308 -22.97 -9.84 3.78
C LEU A 308 -22.60 -11.20 4.38
N LYS A 309 -21.37 -11.66 4.14
CA LYS A 309 -20.86 -12.96 4.58
C LYS A 309 -19.94 -12.89 5.78
N GLY A 310 -19.20 -11.79 5.96
CA GLY A 310 -18.22 -11.67 7.03
C GLY A 310 -17.52 -10.32 7.06
N PHE A 311 -16.49 -10.25 7.91
CA PHE A 311 -15.66 -9.09 8.15
C PHE A 311 -14.18 -9.50 8.05
N LEU A 312 -13.31 -8.50 7.89
CA LEU A 312 -11.86 -8.67 7.92
C LEU A 312 -11.37 -8.48 9.36
N TYR A 313 -10.68 -9.49 9.88
CA TYR A 313 -10.15 -9.54 11.24
C TYR A 313 -8.65 -9.30 11.23
#